data_AF-A0A084STN8-F1
#
_entry.id   AF-A0A084STN8-F1
#
_cell.length_a   1.000
_cell.length_b   1.000
_cell.length_c   1.000
_cell.angle_alpha   90.00
_cell.angle_beta   90.00
_cell.angle_gamma   90.00
#
_symmetry.space_group_name_H-M   'P 1'
#
loop_
_entity.id
_entity.type
_entity.pdbx_description
1 polymer ?
#
loop_
_entity_poly.entity_id
_entity_poly.type
_entity_poly.pdbx_seq_one_letter_code
_entity_poly.pdbx_strand_id
1 'polypeptide(L)'
;MIRRGDIIFVYISEDPEYCGRKYPALDSGVKYAISTEGRILRRLLDGQPERPIEPELPDDSGRWIKAEPGVSQAFDAMWNPPRDGGAEVSSGRDAG
;
A
#
# COMPACT_ATOMS: atom_id res chain seq x y z
N MET A 1 -15.67 10.17 -19.14
CA MET A 1 -14.62 11.21 -18.98
C MET A 1 -15.28 12.54 -18.72
N ILE A 2 -14.64 13.44 -17.97
CA ILE A 2 -15.13 14.79 -17.72
C ILE A 2 -14.03 15.78 -18.11
N ARG A 3 -14.37 16.92 -18.71
CA ARG A 3 -13.39 17.99 -19.02
C ARG A 3 -13.71 19.25 -18.23
N ARG A 4 -12.70 19.88 -17.63
CA ARG A 4 -12.80 21.21 -17.01
C ARG A 4 -11.63 22.06 -17.48
N GLY A 5 -11.92 23.11 -18.26
CA GLY A 5 -10.89 23.91 -18.91
C GLY A 5 -9.96 23.04 -19.75
N ASP A 6 -8.67 23.13 -19.47
CA ASP A 6 -7.62 22.40 -20.21
C ASP A 6 -7.22 21.07 -19.56
N ILE A 7 -8.07 20.55 -18.66
CA ILE A 7 -7.85 19.28 -17.97
C ILE A 7 -8.96 18.29 -18.30
N ILE A 8 -8.56 17.07 -18.67
CA ILE A 8 -9.40 15.91 -18.93
C ILE A 8 -9.24 14.93 -17.77
N PHE A 9 -10.37 14.54 -17.17
CA PHE A 9 -10.45 13.57 -16.09
C PHE A 9 -10.94 12.22 -16.64
N VAL A 10 -10.15 11.18 -16.39
CA VAL A 10 -10.41 9.81 -16.84
C VAL A 10 -10.44 8.89 -15.62
N TYR A 11 -11.40 7.97 -15.60
CA TYR A 11 -11.43 6.84 -14.66
C TYR A 11 -11.49 5.56 -15.51
N ILE A 12 -10.62 4.61 -15.21
CA ILE A 12 -10.59 3.32 -15.89
C ILE A 12 -11.41 2.34 -15.06
N SER A 13 -12.59 2.01 -15.58
CA SER A 13 -13.43 0.95 -15.05
C SER A 13 -13.20 -0.30 -15.87
N GLU A 14 -12.99 -1.43 -15.19
CA GLU A 14 -12.89 -2.75 -15.81
C GLU A 14 -14.06 -3.61 -15.31
N ASP A 15 -14.70 -4.32 -16.23
CA ASP A 15 -15.64 -5.38 -15.92
C ASP A 15 -14.97 -6.73 -16.26
N PRO A 16 -14.56 -7.52 -15.25
CA PRO A 16 -13.86 -8.78 -15.48
C PRO A 16 -14.65 -9.78 -16.34
N GLU A 17 -15.99 -9.72 -16.32
CA GLU A 17 -16.85 -10.63 -17.09
C GLU A 17 -16.73 -10.40 -18.61
N TYR A 18 -16.46 -9.16 -19.02
CA TYR A 18 -16.32 -8.80 -20.44
C TYR A 18 -14.87 -8.61 -20.87
N CYS A 19 -13.95 -8.32 -19.95
CA CYS A 19 -12.55 -8.05 -20.27
C CYS A 19 -11.72 -9.34 -20.49
N GLY A 20 -12.25 -10.51 -20.15
CA GLY A 20 -11.68 -11.82 -20.50
C GLY A 20 -10.32 -12.11 -19.85
N ARG A 21 -9.97 -11.38 -18.78
CA ARG A 21 -8.72 -11.55 -18.04
C ARG A 21 -8.99 -12.16 -16.67
N LYS A 22 -8.14 -13.10 -16.27
CA LYS A 22 -8.18 -13.72 -14.94
C LYS A 22 -7.82 -12.74 -13.81
N TYR A 23 -7.09 -11.68 -14.14
CA TYR A 23 -6.61 -10.68 -13.19
C TYR A 23 -6.90 -9.27 -13.74
N PRO A 24 -7.17 -8.29 -12.86
CA PRO A 24 -7.38 -6.91 -13.28
C PRO A 24 -6.20 -6.36 -14.08
N ALA A 25 -6.47 -5.46 -15.01
CA ALA A 25 -5.41 -4.68 -15.64
C ALA A 25 -4.72 -3.78 -14.61
N LEU A 26 -3.44 -3.43 -14.89
CA LEU A 26 -2.63 -2.59 -13.99
C LEU A 26 -3.30 -1.24 -13.68
N ASP A 27 -4.06 -0.72 -14.63
CA ASP A 27 -4.70 0.58 -14.54
C ASP A 27 -6.18 0.52 -14.17
N SER A 28 -6.70 -0.66 -13.84
CA SER A 28 -8.08 -0.79 -13.36
C SER A 28 -8.25 -0.02 -12.05
N GLY A 29 -9.30 0.79 -11.97
CA GLY A 29 -9.55 1.68 -10.84
C GLY A 29 -8.79 3.01 -10.89
N VAL A 30 -7.85 3.19 -11.82
CA VAL A 30 -6.99 4.39 -11.82
C VAL A 30 -7.76 5.64 -12.26
N LYS A 31 -7.53 6.74 -11.53
CA LYS A 31 -8.02 8.09 -11.88
C LYS A 31 -6.86 8.93 -12.44
N TYR A 32 -7.10 9.57 -13.57
CA TYR A 32 -6.16 10.46 -14.24
C TYR A 32 -6.69 11.88 -14.35
N ALA A 33 -5.79 12.84 -14.21
CA ALA A 33 -5.94 14.19 -14.73
C ALA A 33 -4.89 14.39 -15.83
N ILE A 34 -5.34 14.75 -17.04
CA ILE A 34 -4.51 14.84 -18.24
C ILE A 34 -4.70 16.24 -18.84
N SER A 35 -3.63 16.92 -19.24
CA SER A 35 -3.75 18.17 -20.00
C SER A 35 -4.31 17.91 -21.40
N THR A 36 -4.86 18.92 -22.05
CA THR A 36 -5.26 18.84 -23.47
C THR A 36 -4.09 18.60 -24.42
N GLU A 37 -2.85 18.84 -23.98
CA GLU A 37 -1.62 18.48 -24.70
C GLU A 37 -1.19 17.02 -24.49
N GLY A 38 -1.92 16.25 -23.69
CA GLY A 38 -1.66 14.83 -23.43
C GLY A 38 -0.69 14.55 -22.27
N ARG A 39 -0.30 15.55 -21.48
CA ARG A 39 0.56 15.32 -20.30
C ARG A 39 -0.27 14.82 -19.13
N ILE A 40 0.22 13.78 -18.44
CA ILE A 40 -0.37 13.35 -17.17
C ILE A 40 -0.02 14.37 -16.08
N LEU A 41 -1.03 15.02 -15.52
CA LEU A 41 -0.89 15.99 -14.43
C LEU A 41 -0.99 15.30 -13.06
N ARG A 42 -1.82 14.26 -12.95
CA ARG A 42 -1.97 13.43 -11.76
C ARG A 42 -2.43 12.03 -12.13
N ARG A 43 -1.90 11.03 -11.45
CA ARG A 43 -2.36 9.63 -11.47
C ARG A 43 -2.66 9.21 -10.04
N LEU A 44 -3.82 8.61 -9.82
CA LEU A 44 -4.22 8.08 -8.52
C LEU A 44 -4.56 6.59 -8.69
N LEU A 45 -3.74 5.74 -8.08
CA LEU A 45 -3.95 4.30 -7.99
C LEU A 45 -4.90 3.95 -6.85
N ASP A 46 -5.54 2.79 -6.93
CA ASP A 46 -6.34 2.26 -5.83
C ASP A 46 -5.51 2.17 -4.54
N GLY A 47 -6.08 2.64 -3.43
CA GLY A 47 -5.42 2.74 -2.12
C GLY A 47 -4.62 4.04 -1.89
N GLN A 48 -4.43 4.88 -2.90
CA GLN A 48 -3.84 6.21 -2.71
C GLN A 48 -4.89 7.23 -2.22
N PRO A 49 -4.51 8.16 -1.32
CA PRO A 49 -5.44 9.15 -0.81
C PRO A 49 -5.83 10.17 -1.90
N GLU A 50 -7.12 10.44 -2.03
CA GLU A 50 -7.64 11.38 -3.04
C GLU A 50 -7.24 12.83 -2.77
N ARG A 51 -7.00 13.15 -1.50
CA ARG A 51 -6.46 14.44 -1.06
C ARG A 51 -5.03 14.21 -0.56
N PRO A 52 -4.16 15.22 -0.65
CA PRO A 52 -2.89 15.18 0.07
C PRO A 52 -3.17 14.85 1.54
N ILE A 53 -2.38 13.95 2.12
CA ILE A 53 -2.41 13.75 3.57
C ILE A 53 -1.89 15.06 4.16
N GLU A 54 -2.79 15.87 4.69
CA GLU A 54 -2.42 17.00 5.52
C GLU A 54 -1.75 16.42 6.77
N PRO A 55 -0.51 16.79 7.12
CA PRO A 55 0.23 16.14 8.21
C PRO A 55 -0.38 16.30 9.60
N GLU A 56 -1.50 17.01 9.75
CA GLU A 56 -1.98 17.45 11.05
C GLU A 56 -3.50 17.45 11.04
N LEU A 57 -4.09 16.37 11.56
CA LEU A 57 -5.13 16.42 12.59
C LEU A 57 -5.34 14.98 13.10
N PRO A 58 -5.30 14.75 14.42
CA PRO A 58 -5.44 13.42 14.97
C PRO A 58 -6.91 13.01 14.88
N ASP A 59 -7.23 12.03 14.04
CA ASP A 59 -8.44 11.24 14.21
C ASP A 59 -8.09 9.79 14.59
N ASP A 60 -8.82 9.33 15.61
CA ASP A 60 -8.88 7.99 16.17
C ASP A 60 -7.63 7.40 16.86
N SER A 61 -7.51 7.76 18.15
CA SER A 61 -7.21 6.85 19.28
C SER A 61 -5.79 6.31 19.49
N GLY A 62 -4.77 6.68 18.71
CA GLY A 62 -3.43 6.13 18.93
C GLY A 62 -2.28 6.97 18.40
N ARG A 63 -1.18 7.00 19.15
CA ARG A 63 0.10 7.63 18.78
C ARG A 63 0.60 7.03 17.46
N TRP A 64 0.57 7.81 16.38
CA TRP A 64 1.18 7.40 15.11
C TRP A 64 2.71 7.35 15.25
N ILE A 65 3.28 6.16 15.07
CA ILE A 65 4.72 5.97 14.93
C ILE A 65 5.02 5.95 13.44
N LYS A 66 5.87 6.88 12.98
CA LYS A 66 6.36 6.89 11.61
C LYS A 66 7.09 5.57 11.35
N ALA A 67 6.55 4.73 10.46
CA ALA A 67 7.26 3.54 10.00
C ALA A 67 8.48 3.95 9.17
N GLU A 68 9.59 3.24 9.34
CA GLU A 68 10.69 3.36 8.39
C GLU A 68 10.25 2.82 7.02
N PRO A 69 10.65 3.47 5.90
CA PRO A 69 10.31 3.00 4.57
C PRO A 69 10.71 1.52 4.38
N GLY A 70 9.76 0.69 3.97
CA GLY A 70 9.97 -0.75 3.75
C GLY A 70 9.63 -1.65 4.94
N VAL A 71 9.15 -1.11 6.06
CA VAL A 71 8.78 -1.90 7.24
C VAL A 71 7.26 -1.97 7.39
N SER A 72 6.70 -3.18 7.36
CA SER A 72 5.32 -3.44 7.75
C SER A 72 5.32 -4.34 8.98
N GLN A 73 5.28 -3.72 10.18
CA GLN A 73 5.46 -4.44 11.46
C GLN A 73 4.50 -5.63 11.63
N ALA A 74 3.24 -5.48 11.21
CA ALA A 74 2.25 -6.57 11.28
C ALA A 74 2.57 -7.74 10.34
N PHE A 75 3.23 -7.48 9.20
CA PHE A 75 3.58 -8.51 8.22
C PHE A 75 4.91 -9.19 8.54
N ASP A 76 5.90 -8.44 9.05
CA ASP A 76 7.21 -8.99 9.44
C ASP A 76 7.09 -9.94 10.64
N ALA A 77 6.23 -9.62 11.60
CA ALA A 77 6.00 -10.48 12.77
C ALA A 77 5.37 -11.84 12.41
N MET A 78 4.58 -11.89 11.33
CA MET A 78 3.99 -13.12 10.81
C MET A 78 5.04 -14.02 10.14
N TRP A 79 6.03 -13.42 9.49
CA TRP A 79 7.01 -14.17 8.69
C TRP A 79 8.29 -14.50 9.43
N ASN A 80 8.64 -13.72 10.44
CA ASN A 80 9.84 -13.92 11.24
C ASN A 80 9.52 -13.82 12.74
N PRO A 81 8.88 -14.86 13.31
CA PRO A 81 8.59 -14.86 14.74
C PRO A 81 9.91 -14.77 15.54
N PRO A 82 9.94 -14.06 16.67
CA PRO A 82 11.11 -14.04 17.54
C PRO A 82 11.54 -15.47 17.86
N ARG A 83 12.80 -15.80 17.58
CA ARG A 83 13.36 -17.08 18.02
C ARG A 83 13.50 -16.99 19.53
N ASP A 84 12.68 -17.74 20.26
CA ASP A 84 12.84 -17.92 21.69
C ASP A 84 14.29 -18.33 21.96
N GLY A 85 15.03 -17.43 22.60
CA GLY A 85 16.45 -17.58 22.85
C GLY A 85 16.70 -18.89 23.56
N GLY A 86 17.40 -19.81 22.89
CA GLY A 86 17.80 -21.08 23.46
C GLY A 86 18.62 -20.83 24.72
N ALA A 87 18.05 -21.17 25.87
CA ALA A 87 18.81 -21.32 27.09
C ALA A 87 19.84 -22.44 26.86
N GLU A 88 21.12 -22.09 26.92
CA GLU A 88 22.21 -23.06 27.04
C GLU A 88 21.96 -23.91 28.29
N VAL A 89 21.57 -25.17 28.10
CA VAL A 89 21.68 -26.19 29.15
C VAL A 89 23.06 -26.80 29.03
N SER A 90 23.99 -26.28 29.83
CA SER A 90 25.27 -26.94 30.10
C SER A 90 25.00 -28.28 30.79
N SER A 91 25.09 -29.39 30.07
CA SER A 91 25.04 -30.72 30.67
C SER A 91 26.41 -31.08 31.25
N GLY A 92 26.68 -30.64 32.47
CA GLY A 92 27.65 -31.28 33.35
C GLY A 92 26.96 -32.38 34.14
N ARG A 93 27.33 -33.65 33.91
CA ARG A 93 27.14 -34.74 34.87
C ARG A 93 28.33 -35.69 34.81
N ASP A 94 29.04 -35.75 35.93
CA ASP A 94 29.90 -36.85 36.33
C ASP A 94 29.10 -38.16 36.47
N ALA A 95 29.69 -39.29 36.09
CA ALA A 95 29.69 -40.57 36.81
C ALA A 95 30.31 -41.69 35.97
N GLY A 96 31.31 -42.39 36.52
CA GLY A 96 31.77 -43.70 36.04
C GLY A 96 33.26 -43.93 36.14
#